data_AF-A0A484BQQ1-F1
#
_entry.id   AF-A0A484BQQ1-F1
#
_cell.length_a   1.000
_cell.length_b   1.000
_cell.length_c   1.000
_cell.angle_alpha   90.00
_cell.angle_beta   90.00
_cell.angle_gamma   90.00
#
_symmetry.space_group_name_H-M   'P 1'
#
loop_
_entity.id
_entity.type
_entity.pdbx_description
1 polymer ?
#
loop_
_entity_poly.entity_id
_entity_poly.type
_entity_poly.pdbx_seq_one_letter_code
_entity_poly.pdbx_strand_id
1 'polypeptide(L)'
;MFNRTKDAFAAILFALLLACVQSFAEDEMDEMVTKCLADNEIERVEYESLLSQNNSDIDMDNIDMKYKCYLHCMATEMDILDSNGYVDIELISEHEELTPKDREVFVECKRIHDGGEDFCEYAFNITMCLFENLES
;
A
#
# COMPACT_ATOMS: atom_id res chain seq x y z
N MET A 1 14.53 -43.03 16.71
CA MET A 1 13.64 -43.47 15.62
C MET A 1 12.80 -42.26 15.22
N PHE A 2 13.26 -41.48 14.24
CA PHE A 2 12.55 -40.30 13.75
C PHE A 2 11.29 -40.76 13.02
N ASN A 3 10.12 -40.30 13.47
CA ASN A 3 8.84 -40.69 12.89
C ASN A 3 8.58 -39.85 11.63
N ARG A 4 9.25 -40.23 10.55
CA ARG A 4 9.33 -39.55 9.25
C ARG A 4 7.95 -39.16 8.67
N THR A 5 6.89 -39.89 9.02
CA THR A 5 5.51 -39.57 8.64
C THR A 5 4.92 -38.41 9.45
N LYS A 6 5.18 -38.33 10.76
CA LYS A 6 4.73 -37.23 11.61
C LYS A 6 5.34 -35.89 11.19
N ASP A 7 6.62 -35.91 10.80
CA ASP A 7 7.34 -34.73 10.32
C ASP A 7 6.81 -34.28 8.95
N ALA A 8 6.46 -35.24 8.06
CA ALA A 8 5.83 -34.94 6.77
C ALA A 8 4.42 -34.35 6.93
N PHE A 9 3.60 -34.88 7.85
CA PHE A 9 2.27 -34.31 8.13
C PHE A 9 2.35 -32.89 8.70
N ALA A 10 3.30 -32.63 9.59
CA ALA A 10 3.52 -31.30 10.15
C ALA A 10 3.96 -30.30 9.07
N ALA A 11 4.86 -30.70 8.16
CA ALA A 11 5.29 -29.86 7.05
C ALA A 11 4.13 -29.57 6.07
N ILE A 12 3.30 -30.57 5.76
CA ILE A 12 2.12 -30.40 4.89
C ILE A 12 1.10 -29.45 5.54
N LEU A 13 0.80 -29.64 6.83
CA LEU A 13 -0.11 -28.75 7.57
C LEU A 13 0.42 -27.32 7.63
N PHE A 14 1.72 -27.14 7.87
CA PHE A 14 2.34 -25.82 7.88
C PHE A 14 2.29 -25.14 6.50
N ALA A 15 2.58 -25.88 5.43
CA ALA A 15 2.46 -25.37 4.07
C ALA A 15 1.01 -24.98 3.70
N LEU A 16 0.03 -25.76 4.14
CA LEU A 16 -1.39 -25.45 3.96
C LEU A 16 -1.79 -24.18 4.73
N LEU A 17 -1.32 -24.01 5.98
CA LEU A 17 -1.60 -22.81 6.77
C LEU A 17 -0.99 -21.56 6.12
N LEU A 18 0.25 -21.63 5.63
CA LEU A 18 0.89 -20.53 4.91
C LEU A 18 0.12 -20.16 3.64
N ALA A 19 -0.30 -21.16 2.85
CA ALA A 19 -1.09 -20.93 1.64
C ALA A 19 -2.44 -20.28 1.95
N CYS A 20 -3.10 -20.68 3.05
CA CYS A 20 -4.34 -20.04 3.49
C CYS A 20 -4.11 -18.58 3.88
N VAL A 21 -3.07 -18.27 4.67
CA VAL A 21 -2.78 -16.88 5.09
C VAL A 21 -2.51 -15.97 3.90
N GLN A 22 -1.76 -16.45 2.90
CA GLN A 22 -1.49 -15.68 1.69
C GLN A 22 -2.76 -15.39 0.88
N SER A 23 -3.67 -16.37 0.74
CA SER A 23 -4.94 -16.18 0.04
C SER A 23 -5.84 -15.14 0.72
N PHE A 24 -5.92 -15.15 2.06
CA PHE A 24 -6.75 -14.17 2.79
C PHE A 24 -6.25 -12.74 2.60
N ALA A 25 -4.93 -12.52 2.64
CA ALA A 25 -4.35 -11.20 2.45
C ALA A 25 -4.56 -10.66 1.01
N GLU A 26 -4.52 -11.56 0.01
CA GLU A 26 -4.81 -11.20 -1.39
C GLU A 26 -6.28 -10.84 -1.59
N ASP A 27 -7.20 -11.59 -0.97
CA ASP A 27 -8.65 -11.31 -1.01
C ASP A 27 -8.99 -9.97 -0.34
N GLU A 28 -8.40 -9.67 0.83
CA GLU A 28 -8.58 -8.38 1.53
C GLU A 28 -8.05 -7.21 0.69
N MET A 29 -6.89 -7.37 0.05
CA MET A 29 -6.33 -6.36 -0.83
C MET A 29 -7.21 -6.11 -2.07
N ASP A 30 -7.71 -7.15 -2.74
CA ASP A 30 -8.61 -6.97 -3.89
C ASP A 30 -9.94 -6.33 -3.49
N GLU A 31 -10.45 -6.61 -2.28
CA GLU A 31 -11.65 -5.93 -1.76
C GLU A 31 -11.41 -4.42 -1.59
N MET A 32 -10.31 -4.03 -0.95
CA MET A 32 -9.91 -2.62 -0.79
C MET A 32 -9.73 -1.94 -2.16
N VAL A 33 -9.01 -2.57 -3.08
CA VAL A 33 -8.81 -2.05 -4.44
C VAL A 33 -10.15 -1.88 -5.15
N THR A 34 -11.02 -2.89 -5.12
CA THR A 34 -12.35 -2.85 -5.77
C THR A 34 -13.17 -1.68 -5.24
N LYS A 35 -13.19 -1.50 -3.92
CA LYS A 35 -13.90 -0.42 -3.26
C LYS A 35 -13.35 0.95 -3.68
N CYS A 36 -12.03 1.14 -3.58
CA CYS A 36 -11.42 2.43 -3.88
C CYS A 36 -11.52 2.81 -5.37
N LEU A 37 -11.50 1.84 -6.29
CA LEU A 37 -11.79 2.10 -7.70
C LEU A 37 -13.23 2.57 -7.91
N ALA A 38 -14.19 1.91 -7.28
CA ALA A 38 -15.60 2.26 -7.39
C ALA A 38 -15.90 3.66 -6.81
N ASP A 39 -15.35 3.97 -5.63
CA ASP A 39 -15.56 5.25 -4.95
C ASP A 39 -14.97 6.45 -5.73
N ASN A 40 -14.00 6.20 -6.62
CA ASN A 40 -13.32 7.23 -7.40
C ASN A 40 -13.64 7.17 -8.91
N GLU A 41 -14.66 6.41 -9.32
CA GLU A 41 -15.08 6.31 -10.72
C GLU A 41 -13.93 5.87 -11.67
N ILE A 42 -13.08 4.95 -11.19
CA ILE A 42 -12.00 4.36 -11.99
C ILE A 42 -12.46 2.99 -12.47
N GLU A 43 -12.47 2.79 -13.79
CA GLU A 43 -12.72 1.47 -14.34
C GLU A 43 -11.52 0.56 -14.10
N ARG A 44 -11.76 -0.72 -13.76
CA ARG A 44 -10.68 -1.68 -13.52
C ARG A 44 -9.71 -1.80 -14.70
N VAL A 45 -10.23 -1.75 -15.93
CA VAL A 45 -9.41 -1.78 -17.16
C VAL A 45 -8.49 -0.55 -17.28
N GLU A 46 -8.94 0.60 -16.79
CA GLU A 46 -8.15 1.83 -16.78
C GLU A 46 -7.03 1.74 -15.75
N TYR A 47 -7.35 1.23 -14.55
CA TYR A 47 -6.37 0.96 -13.49
C TYR A 47 -5.30 -0.06 -13.91
N GLU A 48 -5.71 -1.19 -14.48
CA GLU A 48 -4.78 -2.20 -15.00
C GLU A 48 -3.87 -1.63 -16.11
N SER A 49 -4.44 -0.79 -16.98
CA SER A 49 -3.65 -0.11 -18.01
C SER A 49 -2.60 0.83 -17.41
N LEU A 50 -2.88 1.50 -16.29
CA LEU A 50 -1.89 2.33 -15.59
C LEU A 50 -0.80 1.50 -14.93
N LEU A 51 -1.17 0.43 -14.23
CA LEU A 51 -0.19 -0.47 -13.60
C LEU A 51 0.77 -1.13 -14.61
N SER A 52 0.30 -1.34 -15.85
CA SER A 52 1.09 -1.95 -16.91
C SER A 52 2.07 -1.00 -17.61
N GLN A 53 1.99 0.30 -17.34
CA GLN A 53 2.90 1.29 -17.92
C GLN A 53 4.23 1.31 -17.18
N ASN A 54 5.33 1.64 -17.88
CA ASN A 54 6.56 1.94 -17.17
C ASN A 54 6.35 3.21 -16.36
N ASN A 55 6.91 3.26 -15.14
CA ASN A 55 6.87 4.46 -14.30
C ASN A 55 7.40 5.72 -15.03
N SER A 56 8.32 5.56 -16.00
CA SER A 56 8.84 6.65 -16.83
C SER A 56 7.84 7.23 -17.83
N ASP A 57 6.79 6.48 -18.15
CA ASP A 57 5.79 6.82 -19.15
C ASP A 57 4.53 7.46 -18.51
N ILE A 58 4.40 7.38 -17.18
CA ILE A 58 3.32 8.00 -16.42
C ILE A 58 3.67 9.47 -16.20
N ASP A 59 2.84 10.35 -16.78
CA ASP A 59 2.95 11.79 -16.56
C ASP A 59 2.44 12.16 -15.16
N MET A 60 3.33 12.08 -14.18
CA MET A 60 3.02 12.32 -12.77
C MET A 60 2.54 13.76 -12.50
N ASP A 61 2.95 14.71 -13.33
CA ASP A 61 2.53 16.11 -13.22
C ASP A 61 1.07 16.31 -13.67
N ASN A 62 0.56 15.43 -14.54
CA ASN A 62 -0.79 15.49 -15.10
C ASN A 62 -1.66 14.29 -14.73
N ILE A 63 -1.33 13.59 -13.65
CA ILE A 63 -2.16 12.48 -13.18
C ILE A 63 -3.55 13.00 -12.76
N ASP A 64 -4.60 12.30 -13.20
CA ASP A 64 -5.97 12.68 -12.91
C ASP A 64 -6.25 12.66 -11.39
N MET A 65 -7.01 13.63 -10.90
CA MET A 65 -7.40 13.77 -9.50
C MET A 65 -8.01 12.48 -8.94
N LYS A 66 -8.78 11.73 -9.75
CA LYS A 66 -9.39 10.47 -9.28
C LYS A 66 -8.36 9.44 -8.83
N TYR A 67 -7.17 9.41 -9.43
CA TYR A 67 -6.09 8.51 -9.02
C TYR A 67 -5.40 8.97 -7.75
N LYS A 68 -5.28 10.29 -7.56
CA LYS A 68 -4.78 10.86 -6.30
C LYS A 68 -5.73 10.52 -5.15
N CYS A 69 -7.04 10.63 -5.39
CA CYS A 69 -8.05 10.24 -4.40
C CYS A 69 -8.13 8.72 -4.19
N TYR A 70 -7.85 7.91 -5.21
CA TYR A 70 -7.68 6.47 -5.05
C TYR A 70 -6.54 6.14 -4.06
N LEU A 71 -5.39 6.81 -4.15
CA LEU A 71 -4.29 6.62 -3.19
C LEU A 71 -4.70 7.00 -1.75
N HIS A 72 -5.45 8.09 -1.59
CA HIS A 72 -5.97 8.46 -0.27
C HIS A 72 -6.95 7.42 0.28
N CYS A 73 -7.85 6.88 -0.57
CA CYS A 73 -8.75 5.79 -0.20
C CYS A 73 -7.96 4.55 0.24
N MET A 74 -6.96 4.13 -0.53
CA MET A 74 -6.13 2.97 -0.18
C MET A 74 -5.42 3.17 1.16
N ALA A 75 -4.85 4.35 1.42
CA ALA A 75 -4.22 4.65 2.70
C ALA A 75 -5.22 4.62 3.88
N THR A 76 -6.48 4.96 3.62
CA THR A 76 -7.56 4.89 4.61
C THR A 76 -7.95 3.44 4.89
N GLU A 77 -8.15 2.62 3.85
CA GLU A 77 -8.53 1.21 4.01
C GLU A 77 -7.42 0.37 4.65
N MET A 78 -6.15 0.72 4.42
CA MET A 78 -4.99 0.11 5.09
C MET A 78 -4.78 0.59 6.53
N ASP A 79 -5.61 1.50 7.04
CA ASP A 79 -5.52 2.05 8.41
C ASP A 79 -4.14 2.64 8.76
N ILE A 80 -3.53 3.36 7.81
CA ILE A 80 -2.20 3.99 7.98
C ILE A 80 -2.26 5.52 8.12
N LEU A 81 -3.46 6.08 8.26
CA LEU A 81 -3.68 7.51 8.45
C LEU A 81 -4.09 7.80 9.90
N ASP A 82 -3.64 8.95 10.42
CA ASP A 82 -4.08 9.48 11.70
C ASP A 82 -5.52 10.02 11.63
N SER A 83 -6.06 10.42 12.78
CA SER A 83 -7.42 10.99 12.87
C SER A 83 -7.62 12.30 12.07
N ASN A 84 -6.54 12.91 11.58
CA ASN A 84 -6.57 14.13 10.80
C ASN A 84 -6.38 13.86 9.29
N GLY A 85 -6.23 12.60 8.88
CA GLY A 85 -6.07 12.18 7.47
C GLY A 85 -4.62 12.20 6.97
N TYR A 86 -3.63 12.34 7.84
CA TYR A 86 -2.21 12.34 7.48
C TYR A 86 -1.55 10.99 7.82
N VAL A 87 -0.51 10.60 7.09
CA VAL A 87 0.19 9.34 7.35
C VAL A 87 0.69 9.26 8.79
N ASP A 88 0.40 8.15 9.47
CA ASP A 88 0.92 7.82 10.79
C ASP A 88 2.00 6.73 10.66
N ILE A 89 3.25 7.11 10.95
CA ILE A 89 4.41 6.21 10.85
C ILE A 89 4.30 5.05 11.84
N GLU A 90 3.68 5.27 13.00
CA GLU A 90 3.51 4.20 13.98
C GLU A 90 2.50 3.17 13.48
N LEU A 91 1.38 3.61 12.88
CA LEU A 91 0.40 2.69 12.26
C LEU A 91 1.01 1.91 11.09
N ILE A 92 1.86 2.55 10.27
CA ILE A 92 2.61 1.82 9.23
C ILE A 92 3.52 0.75 9.84
N SER A 93 4.18 1.06 10.97
CA SER A 93 5.08 0.12 11.65
C SER A 93 4.35 -1.09 12.26
N GLU A 94 3.01 -1.05 12.37
CA GLU A 94 2.19 -2.21 12.76
C GLU A 94 2.00 -3.21 11.62
N HIS A 95 2.10 -2.74 10.37
CA HIS A 95 1.89 -3.53 9.16
C HIS A 95 3.20 -3.96 8.50
N GLU A 96 4.23 -3.11 8.56
CA GLU A 96 5.52 -3.32 7.88
C GLU A 96 6.72 -2.99 8.79
N GLU A 97 7.79 -3.80 8.69
CA GLU A 97 9.04 -3.53 9.41
C GLU A 97 9.83 -2.41 8.69
N LEU A 98 9.70 -1.17 9.18
CA LEU A 98 10.48 -0.04 8.66
C LEU A 98 11.91 -0.04 9.22
N THR A 99 12.91 0.05 8.34
CA THR A 99 14.28 0.30 8.79
C THR A 99 14.41 1.74 9.33
N PRO A 100 15.46 2.06 10.11
CA PRO A 100 15.70 3.44 10.55
C PRO A 100 15.79 4.43 9.38
N LYS A 101 16.35 4.00 8.24
CA LYS A 101 16.46 4.83 7.04
C LYS A 101 15.08 5.09 6.42
N ASP A 102 14.25 4.06 6.30
CA ASP A 102 12.91 4.21 5.72
C ASP A 102 12.07 5.14 6.60
N ARG A 103 12.16 4.98 7.92
CA ARG A 103 11.50 5.86 8.88
C ARG A 103 11.96 7.31 8.74
N GLU A 104 13.24 7.57 8.51
CA GLU A 104 13.74 8.94 8.23
C GLU A 104 13.13 9.51 6.94
N VAL A 105 13.00 8.70 5.89
CA VAL A 105 12.34 9.11 4.63
C VAL A 105 10.87 9.47 4.87
N PHE A 106 10.12 8.64 5.62
CA PHE A 106 8.74 8.95 6.00
C PHE A 106 8.64 10.28 6.77
N VAL A 107 9.51 10.50 7.75
CA VAL A 107 9.53 11.74 8.53
C VAL A 107 9.79 12.95 7.63
N GLU A 108 10.74 12.85 6.69
CA GLU A 108 11.07 13.94 5.80
C GLU A 108 9.93 14.24 4.80
N CYS A 109 9.33 13.22 4.19
CA CYS A 109 8.19 13.40 3.31
C CYS A 109 7.00 14.05 4.02
N LYS A 110 6.70 13.61 5.25
CA LYS A 110 5.68 14.25 6.10
C LYS A 110 6.02 15.70 6.41
N ARG A 111 7.28 16.00 6.75
CA ARG A 111 7.74 17.37 7.03
C ARG A 111 7.51 18.31 5.84
N ILE A 112 7.58 17.80 4.61
CA ILE A 112 7.39 18.57 3.37
C ILE A 112 5.89 18.77 3.05
N HIS A 113 5.06 17.75 3.25
CA HIS A 113 3.70 17.71 2.70
C HIS A 113 2.56 17.79 3.73
N ASP A 114 2.80 17.55 5.02
CA ASP A 114 1.76 17.68 6.06
C ASP A 114 1.23 19.12 6.13
N GLY A 115 -0.05 19.27 6.45
CA GLY A 115 -0.74 20.56 6.56
C GLY A 115 -1.49 21.03 5.31
N GLY A 116 -1.49 20.25 4.23
CA GLY A 116 -2.35 20.48 3.07
C GLY A 116 -3.82 20.14 3.34
N GLU A 117 -4.76 20.92 2.79
CA GLU A 117 -6.21 20.69 2.99
C GLU A 117 -6.81 19.68 1.99
N ASP A 118 -6.14 19.43 0.88
CA ASP A 118 -6.56 18.45 -0.13
C ASP A 118 -5.86 17.12 0.15
N PHE A 119 -6.62 16.18 0.73
CA PHE A 119 -6.08 14.87 1.11
C PHE A 119 -5.75 13.96 -0.08
N CYS A 120 -6.37 14.18 -1.24
CA CYS A 120 -6.03 13.44 -2.46
C CYS A 120 -4.65 13.90 -2.95
N GLU A 121 -4.44 15.21 -3.06
CA GLU A 121 -3.13 15.78 -3.41
C GLU A 121 -2.07 15.42 -2.36
N TYR A 122 -2.40 15.45 -1.08
CA TYR A 122 -1.51 15.02 -0.01
C TYR A 122 -1.06 13.56 -0.20
N ALA A 123 -2.00 12.64 -0.37
CA ALA A 123 -1.69 11.21 -0.53
C ALA A 123 -0.78 10.98 -1.73
N PHE A 124 -1.08 11.60 -2.88
CA PHE A 124 -0.23 11.52 -4.06
C PHE A 124 1.18 12.05 -3.82
N ASN A 125 1.31 13.24 -3.24
CA ASN A 125 2.60 13.87 -2.98
C ASN A 125 3.47 13.07 -1.99
N ILE A 126 2.86 12.53 -0.94
CA ILE A 126 3.56 11.62 -0.01
C ILE A 126 4.03 10.38 -0.75
N THR A 127 3.15 9.71 -1.50
CA THR A 127 3.51 8.50 -2.26
C THR A 127 4.67 8.77 -3.21
N MET A 128 4.69 9.92 -3.90
CA MET A 128 5.78 10.30 -4.79
C MET A 128 7.09 10.53 -4.05
N CYS A 129 7.04 11.30 -2.97
CA CYS A 129 8.22 11.54 -2.15
C CYS A 129 8.80 10.21 -1.62
N LEU A 130 7.95 9.27 -1.21
CA LEU A 130 8.40 7.95 -0.76
C LEU A 130 9.04 7.15 -1.90
N PHE A 131 8.42 7.07 -3.08
CA PHE A 131 9.00 6.34 -4.22
C PHE A 131 10.36 6.90 -4.65
N GLU A 132 10.55 8.22 -4.62
CA GLU A 132 11.82 8.84 -4.98
C GLU A 132 12.95 8.55 -3.96
N ASN A 133 12.60 8.27 -2.70
CA ASN A 133 13.55 8.24 -1.60
C ASN A 133 13.71 6.85 -0.93
N LEU A 134 12.76 5.92 -1.08
CA LEU A 134 12.80 4.58 -0.45
C LEU A 134 13.67 3.54 -1.18
N GLU A 135 14.25 3.86 -2.34
CA GLU A 135 15.21 2.99 -3.04
C GLU A 135 16.58 3.66 -3.29
N SER A 136 16.84 4.81 -2.64
CA SER A 136 18.16 5.46 -2.62
C SER A 136 19.10 4.86 -1.56
#